data_AF-A0AAI8VC98-F1
#
_entry.id   AF-A0AAI8VC98-F1
#
_cell.length_a   1.000
_cell.length_b   1.000
_cell.length_c   1.000
_cell.angle_alpha   90.00
_cell.angle_beta   90.00
_cell.angle_gamma   90.00
#
_symmetry.space_group_name_H-M   'P 1'
#
loop_
_entity.id
_entity.type
_entity.pdbx_description
1 polymer ?
#
loop_
_entity_poly.entity_id
_entity_poly.type
_entity_poly.pdbx_seq_one_letter_code
_entity_poly.pdbx_strand_id
1 'polypeptide(L)'
;MATSAEAPPTPPTTESEVSRTTPTGEPSTTCYKIIGDLSSATSPPLIALHGGPGAGHEYLSPLTAFQGPSEFQLRGWIKDWEGWRPAHKIAVPTLLLNGRYDEVIDKAMEPWFYTIPRVRWVTLENSSHMGHWEDTERYIGLCGAFLASRDPS
;
A
#
# COMPACT_ATOMS: atom_id res chain seq x y z
N MET A 1 -8.73 19.38 -25.36
CA MET A 1 -8.52 20.25 -24.19
C MET A 1 -9.18 19.56 -23.01
N ALA A 2 -8.41 19.00 -22.07
CA ALA A 2 -8.96 18.40 -20.86
C ALA A 2 -9.05 19.50 -19.80
N THR A 3 -10.27 19.79 -19.33
CA THR A 3 -10.49 20.72 -18.23
C THR A 3 -9.93 20.09 -16.96
N SER A 4 -8.87 20.67 -16.41
CA SER A 4 -8.35 20.30 -15.10
C SER A 4 -9.44 20.61 -14.07
N ALA A 5 -10.05 19.58 -13.49
CA ALA A 5 -10.96 19.76 -12.37
C ALA A 5 -10.14 20.29 -11.19
N GLU A 6 -10.50 21.47 -10.71
CA GLU A 6 -9.91 22.06 -9.51
C GLU A 6 -10.18 21.14 -8.32
N ALA A 7 -9.15 20.87 -7.51
CA ALA A 7 -9.32 20.04 -6.33
C ALA A 7 -10.35 20.69 -5.41
N PRO A 8 -11.28 19.92 -4.81
CA PRO A 8 -12.28 20.49 -3.92
C PRO A 8 -11.60 21.24 -2.77
N PRO A 9 -12.18 22.36 -2.30
CA PRO A 9 -11.60 23.15 -1.23
C PRO A 9 -11.45 22.30 0.04
N THR A 10 -10.29 22.38 0.68
CA THR A 10 -10.02 21.65 1.90
C THR A 10 -10.99 22.13 3.00
N PRO A 11 -11.78 21.23 3.60
CA PRO A 11 -12.70 21.59 4.67
C PRO A 11 -11.97 22.14 5.91
N PRO A 12 -12.60 23.04 6.69
CA PRO A 12 -12.01 23.54 7.93
C PRO A 12 -11.71 22.36 8.85
N THR A 13 -10.55 22.40 9.50
CA THR A 13 -10.04 21.29 10.29
C THR A 13 -9.63 21.79 11.66
N THR A 14 -10.08 21.11 12.72
CA THR A 14 -9.70 21.40 14.12
C THR A 14 -9.15 20.14 14.76
N GLU A 15 -7.98 20.24 15.38
CA GLU A 15 -7.33 19.15 16.13
C GLU A 15 -7.14 19.58 17.58
N SER A 16 -7.41 18.68 18.52
CA SER A 16 -7.20 18.95 19.93
C SER A 16 -7.02 17.66 20.73
N GLU A 17 -6.56 17.82 21.96
CA GLU A 17 -6.34 16.74 22.93
C GLU A 17 -7.20 17.01 24.16
N VAL A 18 -7.88 15.97 24.65
CA VAL A 18 -8.73 16.04 25.83
C VAL A 18 -8.23 15.03 26.85
N SER A 19 -7.82 15.55 28.01
CA SER A 19 -7.51 14.72 29.17
C SER A 19 -8.80 14.26 29.86
N ARG A 20 -8.90 12.96 30.16
CA ARG A 20 -9.99 12.34 30.90
C ARG A 20 -9.48 11.29 31.87
N THR A 21 -10.12 11.18 33.02
CA THR A 21 -9.90 10.05 33.93
C THR A 21 -10.73 8.85 33.47
N THR A 22 -10.12 7.67 33.37
CA THR A 22 -10.82 6.42 33.06
C THR A 22 -11.77 6.03 34.20
N PRO A 23 -12.74 5.13 33.97
CA PRO A 23 -13.56 4.57 35.05
C PRO A 23 -12.74 3.88 36.16
N THR A 24 -11.49 3.47 35.88
CA THR A 24 -10.56 2.87 36.85
C THR A 24 -9.73 3.90 37.62
N GLY A 25 -9.90 5.20 37.35
CA GLY A 25 -9.20 6.28 38.05
C GLY A 25 -7.85 6.67 37.42
N GLU A 26 -7.49 6.08 36.29
CA GLU A 26 -6.22 6.37 35.61
C GLU A 26 -6.35 7.61 34.72
N PRO A 27 -5.36 8.52 34.70
CA PRO A 27 -5.35 9.62 33.75
C PRO A 27 -5.15 9.06 32.33
N SER A 28 -6.02 9.46 31.41
CA SER A 28 -5.94 9.14 29.98
C SER A 28 -6.05 10.41 29.16
N THR A 29 -5.45 10.43 27.98
CA THR A 29 -5.64 11.51 27.01
C THR A 29 -6.19 10.92 25.72
N THR A 30 -7.08 11.65 25.06
CA THR A 30 -7.59 11.30 23.73
C THR A 30 -7.43 12.48 22.80
N CYS A 31 -6.92 12.23 21.59
CA CYS A 31 -6.89 13.24 20.54
C CYS A 31 -8.15 13.11 19.69
N TYR A 32 -8.59 14.21 19.10
CA TYR A 32 -9.65 14.20 18.10
C TYR A 32 -9.34 15.19 16.98
N LYS A 33 -9.91 14.91 15.81
CA LYS A 33 -9.88 15.76 14.63
C LYS A 33 -11.30 15.95 14.13
N ILE A 34 -11.74 17.21 14.01
CA ILE A 34 -13.00 17.60 13.39
C ILE A 34 -12.67 18.10 11.99
N ILE A 35 -13.38 17.57 11.00
CA ILE A 35 -13.33 18.03 9.61
C ILE A 35 -14.72 18.57 9.26
N GLY A 36 -14.80 19.84 8.90
CA GLY A 36 -16.06 20.56 8.67
C GLY A 36 -16.49 21.42 9.86
N ASP A 37 -17.75 21.85 9.84
CA ASP A 37 -18.35 22.73 10.84
C ASP A 37 -19.50 22.01 11.56
N LEU A 38 -19.31 21.72 12.85
CA LEU A 38 -20.30 21.08 13.71
C LEU A 38 -21.49 21.99 14.04
N SER A 39 -21.40 23.30 13.79
CA SER A 39 -22.51 24.23 13.97
C SER A 39 -23.53 24.20 12.82
N SER A 40 -23.17 23.59 11.68
CA SER A 40 -24.04 23.43 10.52
C SER A 40 -24.94 22.21 10.65
N ALA A 41 -26.25 22.45 10.85
CA ALA A 41 -27.26 21.39 10.98
C ALA A 41 -27.67 20.72 9.65
N THR A 42 -26.96 21.00 8.54
CA THR A 42 -27.36 20.55 7.19
C THR A 42 -26.74 19.22 6.78
N SER A 43 -25.66 18.76 7.44
CA SER A 43 -24.97 17.50 7.12
C SER A 43 -24.92 16.59 8.34
N PRO A 44 -25.29 15.30 8.22
CA PRO A 44 -25.19 14.35 9.34
C PRO A 44 -23.72 14.11 9.71
N PRO A 45 -23.35 14.16 11.00
CA PRO A 45 -21.96 13.90 11.41
C PRO A 45 -21.63 12.40 11.32
N LEU A 46 -20.44 12.09 10.80
CA LEU A 46 -19.84 10.76 10.89
C LEU A 46 -18.82 10.75 12.03
N ILE A 47 -18.96 9.80 12.95
CA ILE A 47 -18.02 9.63 14.07
C ILE A 47 -17.22 8.35 13.83
N ALA A 48 -15.92 8.48 13.61
CA ALA A 48 -14.98 7.37 13.56
C ALA A 48 -14.19 7.33 14.88
N LEU A 49 -14.35 6.24 15.65
CA LEU A 49 -13.62 6.01 16.89
C LEU A 49 -12.49 5.02 16.62
N HIS A 50 -11.24 5.41 16.87
CA HIS A 50 -10.10 4.50 16.88
C HIS A 50 -9.49 4.48 18.29
N GLY A 51 -9.08 3.30 18.77
CA GLY A 51 -8.52 3.16 20.11
C GLY A 51 -7.02 3.52 20.17
N GLY A 52 -6.66 4.44 21.07
CA GLY A 52 -5.28 4.69 21.55
C GLY A 52 -4.29 5.28 20.54
N PRO A 53 -3.09 5.73 20.99
CA PRO A 53 -2.12 6.50 20.19
C PRO A 53 -1.38 5.68 19.09
N GLY A 54 -1.96 4.57 18.61
CA GLY A 54 -1.25 3.57 17.82
C GLY A 54 -1.53 3.54 16.31
N ALA A 55 -2.43 4.36 15.76
CA ALA A 55 -2.67 4.37 14.32
C ALA A 55 -3.39 5.64 13.82
N GLY A 56 -2.95 6.83 14.22
CA GLY A 56 -3.14 7.98 13.34
C GLY A 56 -2.43 7.70 12.02
N HIS A 57 -2.94 8.20 10.88
CA HIS A 57 -2.33 8.02 9.55
C HIS A 57 -0.83 8.37 9.48
N GLU A 58 -0.27 8.99 10.51
CA GLU A 58 1.16 9.27 10.69
C GLU A 58 2.10 8.05 10.55
N TYR A 59 1.66 6.83 10.85
CA TYR A 59 2.49 5.64 10.56
C TYR A 59 2.67 5.38 9.05
N LEU A 60 1.82 5.97 8.22
CA LEU A 60 1.92 5.96 6.75
C LEU A 60 2.63 7.20 6.19
N SER A 61 2.92 8.22 7.01
CA SER A 61 3.68 9.41 6.59
C SER A 61 5.06 9.02 6.01
N PRO A 62 5.82 8.07 6.60
CA PRO A 62 7.04 7.55 5.96
C PRO A 62 6.78 6.87 4.61
N LEU A 63 5.68 6.12 4.46
CA LEU A 63 5.31 5.51 3.17
C LEU A 63 5.01 6.58 2.13
N THR A 64 4.35 7.66 2.52
CA THR A 64 4.03 8.79 1.64
C THR A 64 5.30 9.51 1.18
N ALA A 65 6.28 9.69 2.08
CA ALA A 65 7.58 10.26 1.72
C ALA A 65 8.40 9.31 0.82
N PHE A 66 8.30 8.01 1.05
CA PHE A 66 9.03 6.98 0.31
C PHE A 66 8.46 6.77 -1.10
N GLN A 67 7.14 6.58 -1.24
CA GLN A 67 6.47 6.27 -2.50
C GLN A 67 5.78 7.50 -3.11
N GLY A 68 4.97 8.18 -2.32
CA GLY A 68 4.12 9.29 -2.77
C GLY A 68 2.70 9.16 -2.20
N PRO A 69 1.78 10.07 -2.57
CA PRO A 69 0.43 10.11 -2.02
C PRO A 69 -0.47 8.93 -2.42
N SER A 70 -0.11 8.15 -3.45
CA SER A 70 -0.82 6.93 -3.88
C SER A 70 0.05 6.05 -4.78
N GLU A 71 -0.36 4.79 -4.99
CA GLU A 71 0.27 3.82 -5.91
C GLU A 71 0.45 4.37 -7.34
N PHE A 72 -0.47 5.24 -7.78
CA PHE A 72 -0.44 5.85 -9.12
C PHE A 72 0.33 7.18 -9.18
N GLN A 73 0.78 7.70 -8.03
CA GLN A 73 1.45 8.98 -7.91
C GLN A 73 2.79 8.83 -7.20
N LEU A 74 3.69 8.06 -7.82
CA LEU A 74 5.07 7.89 -7.36
C LEU A 74 5.84 9.22 -7.44
N ARG A 75 5.91 9.93 -6.31
CA ARG A 75 6.58 11.24 -6.16
C ARG A 75 7.57 11.28 -5.01
N GLY A 76 7.63 10.20 -4.23
CA GLY A 76 8.56 10.04 -3.11
C GLY A 76 9.98 9.69 -3.55
N TRP A 77 10.77 9.23 -2.59
CA TRP A 77 12.19 8.91 -2.79
C TRP A 77 12.46 7.84 -3.85
N ILE A 78 11.54 6.91 -4.11
CA ILE A 78 11.75 5.82 -5.08
C ILE A 78 11.35 6.15 -6.52
N LYS A 79 10.92 7.38 -6.81
CA LYS A 79 10.38 7.74 -8.14
C LYS A 79 11.34 7.49 -9.31
N ASP A 80 12.65 7.54 -9.07
CA ASP A 80 13.69 7.29 -10.09
C ASP A 80 14.44 5.97 -9.85
N TRP A 81 13.97 5.14 -8.91
CA TRP A 81 14.65 3.91 -8.55
C TRP A 81 14.35 2.79 -9.56
N GLU A 82 15.40 2.15 -10.06
CA GLU A 82 15.31 1.06 -11.02
C GLU A 82 15.94 -0.21 -10.43
N GLY A 83 15.14 -0.97 -9.66
CA GLY A 83 15.58 -2.18 -8.95
C GLY A 83 16.06 -3.31 -9.86
N TRP A 84 15.61 -3.36 -11.12
CA TRP A 84 15.97 -4.42 -12.07
C TRP A 84 17.44 -4.32 -12.55
N ARG A 85 18.06 -3.13 -12.53
CA ARG A 85 19.44 -2.94 -13.03
C ARG A 85 20.47 -3.89 -12.39
N PRO A 86 20.53 -4.04 -11.06
CA PRO A 86 21.42 -5.01 -10.42
C PRO A 86 20.93 -6.46 -10.44
N ALA A 87 19.75 -6.76 -11.00
CA ALA A 87 19.12 -8.08 -10.90
C ALA A 87 19.94 -9.21 -11.56
N HIS A 88 20.89 -8.88 -12.44
CA HIS A 88 21.84 -9.82 -13.04
C HIS A 88 22.75 -10.48 -12.00
N LYS A 89 22.85 -9.90 -10.81
CA LYS A 89 23.60 -10.45 -9.67
C LYS A 89 22.84 -11.54 -8.92
N ILE A 90 21.54 -11.74 -9.20
CA ILE A 90 20.73 -12.77 -8.55
C ILE A 90 21.08 -14.13 -9.15
N ALA A 91 21.87 -14.92 -8.41
CA ALA A 91 22.35 -16.23 -8.87
C ALA A 91 21.40 -17.40 -8.55
N VAL A 92 20.46 -17.19 -7.63
CA VAL A 92 19.52 -18.22 -7.17
C VAL A 92 18.28 -18.27 -8.07
N PRO A 93 17.59 -19.42 -8.16
CA PRO A 93 16.28 -19.48 -8.81
C PRO A 93 15.36 -18.40 -8.27
N THR A 94 14.62 -17.75 -9.15
CA THR A 94 13.68 -16.69 -8.80
C THR A 94 12.33 -16.94 -9.46
N LEU A 95 11.24 -16.64 -8.74
CA LEU A 95 9.89 -16.66 -9.27
C LEU A 95 9.35 -15.23 -9.28
N LEU A 96 8.85 -14.81 -10.44
CA LEU A 96 8.09 -13.58 -10.61
C LEU A 96 6.60 -13.93 -10.73
N LEU A 97 5.76 -13.20 -10.00
CA LEU A 97 4.31 -13.31 -10.02
C LEU A 97 3.71 -11.91 -10.18
N ASN A 98 2.73 -11.77 -11.06
CA ASN A 98 1.85 -10.60 -11.14
C ASN A 98 0.43 -11.04 -11.53
N GLY A 99 -0.57 -10.23 -11.24
CA GLY A 99 -1.93 -10.45 -11.71
C GLY A 99 -2.14 -9.98 -13.16
N ARG A 100 -3.12 -10.58 -13.86
CA ARG A 100 -3.56 -10.11 -15.19
C ARG A 100 -4.07 -8.67 -15.16
N TYR A 101 -4.68 -8.26 -14.06
CA TYR A 101 -5.28 -6.94 -13.85
C TYR A 101 -4.48 -6.09 -12.86
N ASP A 102 -3.22 -6.45 -12.62
CA ASP A 102 -2.32 -5.80 -11.66
C ASP A 102 -1.87 -4.42 -12.15
N GLU A 103 -1.66 -3.49 -11.22
CA GLU A 103 -0.96 -2.24 -11.52
C GLU A 103 0.49 -2.48 -11.97
N VAL A 104 1.11 -3.56 -11.49
CA VAL A 104 2.40 -4.05 -11.97
C VAL A 104 2.18 -4.93 -13.21
N ILE A 105 1.90 -4.26 -14.32
CA ILE A 105 1.66 -4.91 -15.62
C ILE A 105 2.89 -5.67 -16.13
N ASP A 106 2.67 -6.55 -17.10
CA ASP A 106 3.71 -7.37 -17.74
C ASP A 106 4.95 -6.57 -18.19
N LYS A 107 4.74 -5.35 -18.71
CA LYS A 107 5.83 -4.46 -19.13
C LYS A 107 6.73 -4.00 -17.98
N ALA A 108 6.21 -3.92 -16.75
CA ALA A 108 7.00 -3.65 -15.56
C ALA A 108 7.80 -4.89 -15.09
N MET A 109 7.32 -6.09 -15.41
CA MET A 109 7.97 -7.37 -15.10
C MET A 109 9.08 -7.74 -16.09
N GLU A 110 8.91 -7.39 -17.37
CA GLU A 110 9.86 -7.69 -18.46
C GLU A 110 11.35 -7.40 -18.11
N PRO A 111 11.74 -6.23 -17.58
CA PRO A 111 13.13 -5.96 -17.24
C PRO A 111 13.71 -6.95 -16.23
N TRP A 112 12.90 -7.39 -15.26
CA TRP A 112 13.32 -8.40 -14.29
C TRP A 112 13.50 -9.77 -14.94
N PHE A 113 12.56 -10.17 -15.79
CA PHE A 113 12.62 -11.44 -16.49
C PHE A 113 13.85 -11.56 -17.41
N TYR A 114 14.20 -10.50 -18.14
CA TYR A 114 15.36 -10.52 -19.03
C TYR A 114 16.70 -10.35 -18.30
N THR A 115 16.70 -9.77 -17.10
CA THR A 115 17.95 -9.47 -16.38
C THR A 115 18.34 -10.58 -15.41
N ILE A 116 17.37 -11.30 -14.81
CA ILE A 116 17.67 -12.40 -13.86
C ILE A 116 18.03 -13.67 -14.65
N PRO A 117 19.21 -14.28 -14.44
CA PRO A 117 19.65 -15.44 -15.22
C PRO A 117 18.77 -16.69 -15.07
N ARG A 118 18.15 -16.87 -13.90
CA ARG A 118 17.42 -18.11 -13.53
C ARG A 118 16.04 -17.78 -13.00
N VAL A 119 15.17 -17.31 -13.87
CA VAL A 119 13.85 -16.79 -13.50
C VAL A 119 12.71 -17.55 -14.19
N ARG A 120 11.65 -17.81 -13.42
CA ARG A 120 10.34 -18.21 -13.94
C ARG A 120 9.37 -17.06 -13.70
N TRP A 121 8.47 -16.82 -14.64
CA TRP A 121 7.45 -15.80 -14.51
C TRP A 121 6.08 -16.42 -14.81
N VAL A 122 5.12 -16.16 -13.93
CA VAL A 122 3.71 -16.58 -14.07
C VAL A 122 2.78 -15.40 -13.84
N THR A 123 1.88 -15.16 -14.78
CA THR A 123 0.76 -14.23 -14.63
C THR A 123 -0.47 -14.98 -14.09
N LEU A 124 -1.11 -14.44 -13.05
CA LEU A 124 -2.34 -14.97 -12.47
C LEU A 124 -3.54 -14.40 -13.22
N GLU A 125 -4.18 -15.21 -14.07
CA GLU A 125 -5.21 -14.76 -15.01
C GLU A 125 -6.45 -14.13 -14.32
N ASN A 126 -6.71 -14.48 -13.06
CA ASN A 126 -7.89 -14.03 -12.31
C ASN A 126 -7.54 -13.08 -11.15
N SER A 127 -6.36 -12.46 -11.16
CA SER A 127 -5.91 -11.59 -10.06
C SER A 127 -5.50 -10.20 -10.50
N SER A 128 -5.59 -9.26 -9.56
CA SER A 128 -4.95 -7.94 -9.61
C SER A 128 -3.69 -7.96 -8.74
N HIS A 129 -3.50 -6.96 -7.89
CA HIS A 129 -2.29 -6.77 -7.09
C HIS A 129 -2.17 -7.76 -5.92
N MET A 130 -3.30 -8.17 -5.34
CA MET A 130 -3.33 -9.03 -4.14
C MET A 130 -3.63 -10.49 -4.50
N GLY A 131 -2.88 -11.06 -5.45
CA GLY A 131 -3.12 -12.42 -5.94
C GLY A 131 -3.11 -13.52 -4.86
N HIS A 132 -2.42 -13.31 -3.74
CA HIS A 132 -2.46 -14.20 -2.58
C HIS A 132 -3.83 -14.27 -1.89
N TRP A 133 -4.66 -13.24 -2.04
CA TRP A 133 -6.03 -13.18 -1.55
C TRP A 133 -7.06 -13.51 -2.64
N GLU A 134 -6.82 -13.04 -3.87
CA GLU A 134 -7.76 -13.18 -4.98
C GLU A 134 -7.75 -14.58 -5.61
N ASP A 135 -6.59 -15.21 -5.70
CA ASP A 135 -6.39 -16.56 -6.25
C ASP A 135 -5.47 -17.37 -5.31
N THR A 136 -5.87 -17.46 -4.04
CA THR A 136 -5.05 -17.99 -2.95
C THR A 136 -4.51 -19.40 -3.24
N GLU A 137 -5.36 -20.32 -3.70
CA GLU A 137 -4.93 -21.71 -3.94
C GLU A 137 -3.84 -21.78 -5.00
N ARG A 138 -4.01 -21.04 -6.11
CA ARG A 138 -3.01 -20.98 -7.17
C ARG A 138 -1.74 -20.29 -6.72
N TYR A 139 -1.86 -19.15 -6.05
CA TYR A 139 -0.71 -18.39 -5.55
C TYR A 139 0.14 -19.23 -4.60
N ILE A 140 -0.50 -19.82 -3.57
CA ILE A 140 0.18 -20.67 -2.59
C ILE A 140 0.73 -21.94 -3.24
N GLY A 141 -0.01 -22.55 -4.18
CA GLY A 141 0.44 -23.70 -4.94
C GLY A 141 1.70 -23.43 -5.76
N LEU A 142 1.76 -22.29 -6.46
CA LEU A 142 2.93 -21.86 -7.23
C LEU A 142 4.14 -21.61 -6.32
N CYS A 143 3.95 -20.88 -5.21
CA CYS A 143 4.98 -20.64 -4.22
C CYS A 143 5.50 -21.95 -3.60
N GLY A 144 4.59 -22.85 -3.22
CA GLY A 144 4.94 -24.15 -2.64
C GLY A 144 5.72 -25.03 -3.62
N ALA A 145 5.26 -25.12 -4.88
CA ALA A 145 5.96 -25.88 -5.92
C ALA A 145 7.35 -25.29 -6.22
N PHE A 146 7.47 -23.96 -6.25
CA PHE A 146 8.75 -23.28 -6.44
C PHE A 146 9.73 -23.58 -5.30
N LEU A 147 9.29 -23.46 -4.05
CA LEU A 147 10.13 -23.72 -2.87
C LEU A 147 10.49 -25.20 -2.72
N ALA A 148 9.60 -26.11 -3.13
CA ALA A 148 9.85 -27.55 -3.13
C ALA A 148 10.79 -27.99 -4.27
N SER A 149 10.88 -27.22 -5.36
CA SER A 149 11.81 -27.48 -6.46
C SER A 149 13.24 -27.21 -6.00
N ARG A 150 13.91 -28.23 -5.46
CA ARG A 150 15.34 -28.19 -5.20
C ARG A 150 16.10 -28.09 -6.52
N ASP A 151 17.02 -27.14 -6.61
CA ASP A 151 18.15 -27.32 -7.52
C ASP A 151 19.01 -28.48 -7.02
N PRO A 152 19.45 -29.41 -7.89
CA PRO A 152 20.54 -30.30 -7.51
C PRO A 152 21.76 -29.44 -7.18
N SER A 153 22.28 -29.62 -5.96
CA SER A 153 23.55 -29.05 -5.49
C SER A 153 24.72 -29.46 -6.38
#